data_AF-A0AAW6M8P7-F1
#
_entry.id   AF-A0AAW6M8P7-F1
#
_cell.length_a   1.000
_cell.length_b   1.000
_cell.length_c   1.000
_cell.angle_alpha   90.00
_cell.angle_beta   90.00
_cell.angle_gamma   90.00
#
_symmetry.space_group_name_H-M   'P 1'
#
loop_
_entity.id
_entity.type
_entity.pdbx_description
1 polymer ?
#
loop_
_entity_poly.entity_id
_entity_poly.type
_entity_poly.pdbx_seq_one_letter_code
_entity_poly.pdbx_strand_id
1 'polypeptide(L)'
;KNVATLKVTFYVLLFGLSLFLVRVDFGQSLHVVDKWYLWGNLIALAIFPTAISFLCTTQAVQYIGSTPTAILGALEPVTAVFFGVTIFGESLTPRLCCGI
;
A
#
# COMPACT_ATOMS: atom_id res chain seq x y z
N LYS A 1 19.28 -21.75 -1.99
CA LYS A 1 19.44 -20.89 -3.18
C LYS A 1 18.56 -19.66 -2.97
N ASN A 2 19.10 -18.66 -2.25
CA ASN A 2 18.37 -17.44 -1.88
C ASN A 2 18.08 -16.64 -3.14
N VAL A 3 16.86 -16.71 -3.64
CA VAL A 3 16.35 -15.70 -4.55
C VAL A 3 16.42 -14.38 -3.79
N ALA A 4 17.34 -13.50 -4.20
CA ALA A 4 17.45 -12.18 -3.61
C ALA A 4 16.06 -11.57 -3.64
N THR A 5 15.51 -11.26 -2.47
CA THR A 5 14.18 -10.66 -2.27
C THR A 5 13.88 -9.55 -3.28
N LEU A 6 14.91 -8.79 -3.63
CA LEU A 6 14.92 -7.74 -4.65
C LEU A 6 14.44 -8.23 -6.04
N LYS A 7 14.84 -9.42 -6.48
CA LYS A 7 14.39 -10.02 -7.75
C LYS A 7 12.89 -10.31 -7.72
N VAL A 8 12.38 -10.85 -6.61
CA VAL A 8 10.96 -11.15 -6.47
C VAL A 8 10.14 -9.86 -6.47
N THR A 9 10.54 -8.86 -5.68
CA THR A 9 9.90 -7.55 -5.67
C THR A 9 9.93 -6.87 -7.04
N PHE A 10 11.04 -6.98 -7.78
CA PHE A 10 11.14 -6.46 -9.14
C PHE A 10 10.12 -7.11 -10.09
N TYR A 11 10.00 -8.45 -10.09
CA TYR A 11 9.01 -9.13 -10.92
C TYR A 11 7.56 -8.80 -10.53
N VAL A 12 7.28 -8.69 -9.24
CA VAL A 12 5.95 -8.30 -8.73
C VAL A 12 5.60 -6.88 -9.16
N LEU A 13 6.52 -5.92 -9.04
CA LEU A 13 6.30 -4.54 -9.48
C LEU A 13 6.15 -4.43 -11.00
N LEU A 14 6.96 -5.16 -11.77
CA LEU A 14 6.87 -5.17 -13.23
C LEU A 14 5.53 -5.75 -13.72
N PHE A 15 5.06 -6.81 -13.08
CA PHE A 15 3.75 -7.40 -13.35
C PHE A 15 2.60 -6.49 -12.87
N GLY A 16 2.74 -5.86 -11.71
CA GLY A 16 1.77 -4.88 -11.21
C GLY A 16 1.63 -3.67 -12.14
N LEU A 17 2.76 -3.17 -12.66
CA LEU A 17 2.79 -2.08 -13.62
C LEU A 17 2.09 -2.45 -14.94
N SER A 18 2.32 -3.66 -15.46
CA SER A 18 1.66 -4.09 -16.69
C SER A 18 0.15 -4.23 -16.52
N LEU A 19 -0.32 -4.81 -15.40
CA LEU A 19 -1.74 -4.86 -15.07
C LEU A 19 -2.36 -3.46 -14.90
N PHE A 20 -1.63 -2.54 -14.27
CA PHE A 20 -2.07 -1.16 -14.10
C PHE A 20 -2.24 -0.44 -15.44
N LEU A 21 -1.29 -0.60 -16.37
CA LEU A 21 -1.37 -0.04 -17.73
C LEU A 21 -2.57 -0.57 -18.52
N VAL A 22 -2.86 -1.87 -18.40
CA VAL A 22 -4.06 -2.47 -19.01
C VAL A 22 -5.33 -1.90 -18.38
N ARG A 23 -5.36 -1.74 -17.05
CA ARG A 23 -6.56 -1.28 -16.34
C ARG A 23 -6.92 0.17 -16.60
N VAL A 24 -5.93 0.98 -16.97
CA VAL A 24 -6.04 2.42 -17.24
C VAL A 24 -6.37 2.72 -18.72
N ASP A 25 -6.78 1.71 -19.50
CA ASP A 25 -7.08 1.86 -20.93
C ASP A 25 -5.93 2.54 -21.68
N PHE A 26 -4.71 2.01 -21.52
CA PHE A 26 -3.49 2.56 -22.14
C PHE A 26 -3.20 4.04 -21.84
N GLY A 27 -3.73 4.58 -20.74
CA GLY A 27 -3.49 5.96 -20.34
C GLY A 27 -4.59 6.93 -20.77
N GLN A 28 -5.67 6.48 -21.42
CA GLN A 28 -6.74 7.37 -21.86
C GLN A 28 -7.56 7.96 -20.71
N SER A 29 -7.60 7.30 -19.56
CA SER A 29 -8.32 7.77 -18.37
C SER A 29 -7.41 8.47 -17.32
N LEU A 30 -6.12 8.66 -17.64
CA LEU A 30 -5.16 9.24 -16.70
C LEU A 30 -5.22 10.78 -16.77
N HIS A 31 -5.78 11.39 -15.73
CA HIS A 31 -5.72 12.83 -15.56
C HIS A 31 -4.31 13.23 -15.10
N VAL A 32 -3.50 13.76 -16.03
CA VAL A 32 -2.15 14.22 -15.71
C VAL A 32 -2.25 15.47 -14.86
N VAL A 33 -1.41 15.55 -13.83
CA VAL A 33 -1.34 16.72 -12.97
C VAL A 33 -0.86 17.95 -13.76
N ASP A 34 -1.70 18.98 -13.83
CA ASP A 34 -1.41 20.22 -14.57
C ASP A 34 -0.40 21.15 -13.86
N LYS A 35 -0.19 20.96 -12.56
CA LYS A 35 0.59 21.88 -11.70
C LYS A 35 1.86 21.21 -11.19
N TRP A 36 3.00 21.89 -11.33
CA TRP A 36 4.32 21.38 -10.94
C TRP A 36 4.43 20.93 -9.47
N TYR A 37 3.76 21.61 -8.53
CA TYR A 37 3.83 21.27 -7.10
C TYR A 37 3.13 19.94 -6.76
N LEU A 38 2.05 19.60 -7.48
CA LEU A 38 1.30 18.37 -7.27
C LEU A 38 2.09 17.13 -7.71
N TRP A 39 3.05 17.27 -8.62
CA TRP A 39 4.00 16.19 -8.95
C TRP A 39 4.87 15.81 -7.75
N GLY A 40 5.28 16.79 -6.94
CA GLY A 40 6.03 16.52 -5.72
C GLY A 40 5.22 15.69 -4.72
N ASN A 41 3.95 16.07 -4.50
CA ASN A 41 3.04 15.30 -3.65
C ASN A 41 2.77 13.90 -4.21
N LEU A 42 2.62 13.77 -5.53
CA LEU A 42 2.43 12.49 -6.20
C LEU A 42 3.64 11.57 -6.02
N ILE A 43 4.86 12.09 -6.19
CA ILE A 43 6.09 11.33 -5.96
C ILE A 43 6.22 10.95 -4.49
N ALA A 44 5.92 11.87 -3.56
CA ALA A 44 5.94 11.58 -2.13
C ALA A 44 4.95 10.47 -1.76
N LEU A 45 3.73 10.50 -2.32
CA LEU A 45 2.71 9.46 -2.13
C LEU A 45 3.03 8.16 -2.89
N ALA A 46 3.79 8.19 -3.97
CA ALA A 46 4.27 6.97 -4.61
C ALA A 46 5.37 6.32 -3.75
N ILE A 47 6.32 7.10 -3.23
CA ILE A 47 7.48 6.55 -2.53
C ILE A 47 7.11 6.14 -1.10
N PHE A 48 6.50 7.05 -0.33
CA PHE A 48 6.35 6.87 1.10
C PHE A 48 5.35 5.75 1.47
N PRO A 49 4.06 5.82 1.09
CA PRO A 49 3.14 4.76 1.42
C PRO A 49 3.26 3.53 0.52
N THR A 50 3.72 3.63 -0.74
CA THR A 50 3.77 2.45 -1.63
C THR A 50 5.10 1.73 -1.56
N ALA A 51 6.22 2.41 -1.88
CA ALA A 51 7.52 1.74 -1.96
C ALA A 51 8.03 1.28 -0.59
N ILE A 52 7.93 2.14 0.44
CA ILE A 52 8.38 1.78 1.80
C ILE A 52 7.48 0.68 2.39
N SER A 53 6.16 0.76 2.22
CA SER A 53 5.24 -0.29 2.70
C SER A 53 5.50 -1.64 2.02
N PHE A 54 5.72 -1.67 0.71
CA PHE A 54 6.05 -2.91 0.01
C PHE A 54 7.40 -3.49 0.47
N LEU A 55 8.42 -2.66 0.65
CA LEU A 55 9.71 -3.13 1.18
C LEU A 55 9.55 -3.69 2.59
N CYS A 56 8.86 -2.98 3.48
CA CYS A 56 8.59 -3.42 4.84
C CYS A 56 7.83 -4.75 4.86
N THR A 57 6.74 -4.86 4.10
CA THR A 57 5.93 -6.08 3.98
C THR A 57 6.76 -7.24 3.45
N THR A 58 7.57 -7.00 2.42
CA THR A 58 8.42 -8.05 1.85
C THR A 58 9.47 -8.50 2.85
N GLN A 59 10.09 -7.58 3.60
CA GLN A 59 11.01 -7.91 4.68
C GLN A 59 10.31 -8.70 5.79
N ALA A 60 9.12 -8.28 6.24
CA ALA A 60 8.35 -8.96 7.28
C ALA A 60 8.05 -10.43 6.91
N VAL A 61 7.66 -10.68 5.65
CA VAL A 61 7.46 -12.05 5.13
C VAL A 61 8.75 -12.87 5.18
N GLN A 62 9.91 -12.27 4.90
CA GLN A 62 11.20 -12.98 4.94
C GLN A 62 11.66 -13.27 6.38
N TYR A 63 11.38 -12.37 7.33
CA TYR A 63 11.82 -12.51 8.72
C TYR A 63 10.91 -13.43 9.56
N ILE A 64 9.59 -13.27 9.44
CA ILE A 64 8.62 -13.93 10.33
C ILE A 64 7.78 -14.98 9.58
N GLY A 65 7.84 -15.01 8.24
CA GLY A 65 7.06 -15.91 7.39
C GLY A 65 5.76 -15.28 6.89
N SER A 66 5.15 -15.88 5.87
CA SER A 66 3.98 -15.32 5.17
C SER A 66 2.70 -15.33 6.02
N THR A 67 2.45 -16.38 6.80
CA THR A 67 1.22 -16.54 7.61
C THR A 67 1.09 -15.50 8.72
N PRO A 68 2.07 -15.30 9.63
CA PRO A 68 1.96 -14.27 10.66
C PRO A 68 1.99 -12.85 10.08
N THR A 69 2.72 -12.63 8.98
CA THR A 69 2.71 -11.32 8.29
C THR A 69 1.33 -10.99 7.73
N ALA A 70 0.62 -11.98 7.18
CA ALA A 70 -0.75 -11.78 6.69
C ALA A 70 -1.73 -11.48 7.83
N ILE A 71 -1.60 -12.12 9.00
CA ILE A 71 -2.42 -11.83 10.18
C ILE A 71 -2.16 -10.40 10.68
N LEU A 72 -0.89 -9.98 10.74
CA LEU A 72 -0.54 -8.61 11.12
C LEU A 72 -1.05 -7.57 10.12
N GLY A 73 -1.00 -7.89 8.82
CA GLY A 73 -1.62 -7.06 7.78
C GLY A 73 -3.14 -6.98 7.92
N ALA A 74 -3.81 -8.06 8.31
CA ALA A 74 -5.25 -8.06 8.59
C ALA A 74 -5.64 -7.20 9.81
N LEU A 75 -4.68 -6.81 10.65
CA LEU A 75 -4.88 -5.87 11.76
C LEU A 75 -4.67 -4.39 11.38
N GLU A 76 -4.28 -4.11 10.14
CA GLU A 76 -4.24 -2.74 9.58
C GLU A 76 -5.55 -1.93 9.77
N PRO A 77 -6.77 -2.48 9.60
CA PRO A 77 -8.00 -1.74 9.87
C PRO A 77 -8.12 -1.29 11.34
N VAL A 78 -7.59 -2.05 12.30
CA VAL A 78 -7.65 -1.70 13.72
C VAL A 78 -6.78 -0.47 14.01
N THR A 79 -5.58 -0.42 13.44
CA THR A 79 -4.70 0.75 13.59
C THR A 79 -5.25 1.96 12.85
N ALA A 80 -5.86 1.77 11.67
CA ALA A 80 -6.53 2.84 10.94
C ALA A 80 -7.67 3.47 11.74
N VAL A 81 -8.52 2.66 12.40
CA VAL A 81 -9.60 3.16 13.27
C VAL A 81 -9.04 3.86 14.50
N PHE A 82 -8.01 3.30 15.15
CA PHE A 82 -7.39 3.93 16.32
C PHE A 82 -6.89 5.34 15.99
N PHE A 83 -6.17 5.51 14.88
CA PHE A 83 -5.69 6.81 14.44
C PHE A 83 -6.81 7.72 13.91
N GLY A 84 -7.82 7.17 13.23
CA GLY A 84 -9.00 7.94 12.78
C GLY A 84 -9.76 8.59 13.93
N VAL A 85 -9.93 7.88 15.04
CA VAL A 85 -10.63 8.40 16.22
C VAL A 85 -9.75 9.35 17.03
N THR A 86 -8.47 9.01 17.23
CA THR A 86 -7.58 9.80 18.09
C THR A 86 -7.09 11.09 17.43
N ILE A 87 -6.85 11.09 16.11
CA ILE A 87 -6.32 12.24 15.37
C ILE A 87 -7.44 13.03 14.70
N PHE A 88 -8.41 12.37 14.05
CA PHE A 88 -9.48 13.05 13.30
C PHE A 88 -10.77 13.23 14.10
N GLY A 89 -10.87 12.66 15.31
CA GLY A 89 -12.02 12.82 16.18
C GLY A 89 -13.29 12.13 15.65
N GLU A 90 -13.16 11.13 14.77
CA GLU A 90 -14.30 10.41 14.23
C GLU A 90 -15.08 9.68 15.33
N SER A 91 -16.42 9.77 15.29
CA SER A 91 -17.28 9.09 16.24
C SER A 91 -17.33 7.59 15.93
N LEU A 92 -16.78 6.79 16.85
CA LEU A 92 -16.85 5.32 16.79
C LEU A 92 -18.30 4.85 16.79
N THR A 93 -18.79 4.46 15.63
CA THR A 93 -20.11 3.84 15.51
C THR A 93 -19.98 2.33 15.78
N PRO A 94 -20.85 1.70 16.58
CA PRO A 94 -20.75 0.27 16.91
C PRO A 94 -20.80 -0.67 15.68
N ARG A 95 -21.33 -0.21 14.53
CA ARG A 95 -21.24 -0.92 13.25
C ARG A 95 -19.80 -1.05 12.72
N LEU A 96 -18.93 -0.08 13.00
CA LEU A 96 -17.52 -0.12 12.60
C LEU A 96 -16.74 -1.11 13.49
N CYS A 97 -17.05 -1.16 14.79
CA CYS A 97 -16.48 -2.13 15.73
C CYS A 97 -16.94 -3.58 15.49
N CYS A 98 -18.16 -3.78 14.99
CA CYS A 98 -18.71 -5.12 14.75
C CYS A 98 -18.39 -5.66 13.34
N GLY A 99 -17.94 -4.80 12.42
CA GLY A 99 -17.64 -5.15 11.03
C GLY A 99 -16.14 -5.31 10.71
N ILE A 100 -15.26 -4.80 11.57
CA ILE A 100 -13.82 -5.13 11.62
C ILE A 100 -13.65 -6.47 12.32
#